data_AF-A0A976CQS0-F1
#
_entry.id   AF-A0A976CQS0-F1
#
_cell.length_a   1.000
_cell.length_b   1.000
_cell.length_c   1.000
_cell.angle_alpha   90.00
_cell.angle_beta   90.00
_cell.angle_gamma   90.00
#
_symmetry.space_group_name_H-M   'P 1'
#
loop_
_entity.id
_entity.type
_entity.pdbx_description
1 polymer ?
#
loop_
_entity_poly.entity_id
_entity_poly.type
_entity_poly.pdbx_seq_one_letter_code
_entity_poly.pdbx_strand_id
1 'polypeptide(L)'
;MKIPEDALIPDDKITGYLLVPKARNDKSKFLARAGFTSANPEALRAAIQSVVGVGEAVEDRNNEYGVFYQVVGELVGTNGTNLFVVTIWLQRRIDGKFQFVTLKPLKEN
;
A
#
# COMPACT_ATOMS: atom_id res chain seq x y z
N MET A 1 13.19 10.32 -0.59
CA MET A 1 12.16 11.40 -0.73
C MET A 1 10.89 10.99 0.01
N LYS A 2 9.90 11.88 0.20
CA LYS A 2 8.63 11.55 0.87
C LYS A 2 7.48 11.49 -0.15
N ILE A 3 6.53 10.58 0.06
CA ILE A 3 5.25 10.61 -0.64
C ILE A 3 4.41 11.70 0.04
N PRO A 4 3.80 12.63 -0.73
CA PRO A 4 3.01 13.70 -0.15
C PRO A 4 1.68 13.18 0.44
N GLU A 5 1.11 13.92 1.40
CA GLU A 5 -0.13 13.54 2.08
C GLU A 5 -1.36 13.53 1.17
N ASP A 6 -1.33 14.30 0.07
CA ASP A 6 -2.39 14.36 -0.94
C ASP A 6 -2.32 13.20 -1.96
N ALA A 7 -1.46 12.21 -1.72
CA ALA A 7 -1.34 11.03 -2.56
C ALA A 7 -2.67 10.26 -2.63
N LEU A 8 -3.02 9.85 -3.84
CA LEU A 8 -4.28 9.20 -4.13
C LEU A 8 -4.21 7.72 -3.79
N ILE A 9 -5.10 7.28 -2.92
CA ILE A 9 -5.35 5.86 -2.66
C ILE A 9 -6.76 5.56 -3.19
N PRO A 10 -6.90 4.94 -4.38
CA PRO A 10 -8.23 4.65 -4.94
C PRO A 10 -8.98 3.63 -4.09
N ASP A 11 -10.27 3.86 -3.82
CA ASP A 11 -11.10 2.95 -3.01
C ASP A 11 -11.10 1.52 -3.56
N ASP A 12 -11.23 1.38 -4.88
CA ASP A 12 -11.21 0.08 -5.57
C ASP A 12 -9.94 -0.73 -5.31
N LYS A 13 -8.80 -0.08 -4.97
CA LYS A 13 -7.57 -0.79 -4.59
C LYS A 13 -7.69 -1.39 -3.20
N ILE A 14 -8.41 -0.75 -2.30
CA ILE A 14 -8.61 -1.20 -0.92
C ILE A 14 -9.71 -2.27 -0.90
N THR A 15 -10.93 -1.90 -1.25
CA THR A 15 -12.13 -2.75 -1.12
C THR A 15 -12.30 -3.74 -2.25
N GLY A 16 -11.85 -3.41 -3.47
CA GLY A 16 -12.01 -4.22 -4.68
C GLY A 16 -10.79 -5.08 -5.05
N TYR A 17 -9.64 -4.90 -4.38
CA TYR A 17 -8.41 -5.62 -4.72
C TYR A 17 -7.66 -6.18 -3.51
N LEU A 18 -7.28 -5.35 -2.54
CA LEU A 18 -6.45 -5.78 -1.40
C LEU A 18 -7.21 -6.62 -0.38
N LEU A 19 -8.46 -6.24 -0.07
CA LEU A 19 -9.30 -6.92 0.91
C LEU A 19 -10.19 -8.01 0.32
N VAL A 20 -10.08 -8.25 -0.99
CA VAL A 20 -10.84 -9.31 -1.68
C VAL A 20 -10.00 -10.60 -1.68
N PRO A 21 -10.52 -11.71 -1.13
CA PRO A 21 -9.88 -13.02 -1.22
C PRO A 21 -9.63 -13.45 -2.66
N LYS A 22 -8.46 -14.01 -2.93
CA LYS A 22 -8.09 -14.50 -4.27
C LYS A 22 -7.48 -15.89 -4.20
N ALA A 23 -7.74 -16.71 -5.22
CA ALA A 23 -7.19 -18.07 -5.28
C ALA A 23 -5.66 -18.12 -5.36
N ARG A 24 -5.01 -17.05 -5.86
CA ARG A 24 -3.55 -16.92 -5.98
C ARG A 24 -3.11 -15.54 -5.49
N ASN A 25 -1.96 -15.47 -4.81
CA ASN A 25 -1.37 -14.25 -4.26
C ASN A 25 -2.38 -13.46 -3.41
N ASP A 26 -3.04 -14.19 -2.50
CA ASP A 26 -4.13 -13.67 -1.68
C ASP A 26 -3.61 -12.66 -0.64
N LYS A 27 -3.63 -11.38 -1.04
CA LYS A 27 -3.23 -10.29 -0.17
C LYS A 27 -4.19 -10.12 1.00
N SER A 28 -5.46 -10.52 0.87
CA SER A 28 -6.43 -10.36 1.95
C SER A 28 -6.11 -11.31 3.11
N LYS A 29 -5.63 -12.53 2.84
CA LYS A 29 -5.13 -13.45 3.88
C LYS A 29 -3.93 -12.88 4.63
N PHE A 30 -2.99 -12.27 3.91
CA PHE A 30 -1.84 -11.62 4.53
C PHE A 30 -2.27 -10.46 5.42
N LEU A 31 -3.15 -9.59 4.91
CA LEU A 31 -3.67 -8.41 5.61
C LEU A 31 -4.56 -8.78 6.81
N ALA A 32 -5.33 -9.87 6.72
CA ALA A 32 -6.15 -10.38 7.81
C ALA A 32 -5.33 -10.78 9.04
N ARG A 33 -4.05 -11.12 8.89
CA ARG A 33 -3.14 -11.37 10.02
C ARG A 33 -2.99 -10.15 10.94
N ALA A 34 -3.15 -8.95 10.40
CA ALA A 34 -3.15 -7.69 11.12
C ALA A 34 -4.56 -7.13 11.39
N GLY A 35 -5.60 -7.93 11.16
CA GLY A 35 -6.99 -7.54 11.43
C GLY A 35 -7.64 -6.72 10.32
N PHE A 36 -6.99 -6.54 9.16
CA PHE A 36 -7.62 -5.85 8.03
C PHE A 36 -8.51 -6.78 7.23
N THR A 37 -9.75 -6.35 7.05
CA THR A 37 -10.83 -7.07 6.37
C THR A 37 -11.70 -6.08 5.60
N SER A 38 -12.62 -6.57 4.78
CA SER A 38 -13.60 -5.71 4.09
C SER A 38 -14.50 -4.92 5.06
N ALA A 39 -14.54 -5.27 6.35
CA ALA A 39 -15.32 -4.54 7.36
C ALA A 39 -14.60 -3.27 7.88
N ASN A 40 -13.28 -3.14 7.69
CA ASN A 40 -12.50 -1.99 8.18
C ASN A 40 -11.52 -1.44 7.10
N PRO A 41 -12.01 -1.08 5.90
CA PRO A 41 -11.17 -0.59 4.81
C PRO A 41 -10.45 0.73 5.15
N GLU A 42 -11.11 1.61 5.92
CA GLU A 42 -10.51 2.87 6.37
C GLU A 42 -9.32 2.66 7.29
N ALA A 43 -9.33 1.60 8.11
CA ALA A 43 -8.18 1.26 8.95
C ALA A 43 -6.96 0.89 8.09
N LEU A 44 -7.17 0.14 7.00
CA LEU A 44 -6.09 -0.20 6.07
C LEU A 44 -5.57 1.05 5.34
N ARG A 45 -6.47 1.94 4.90
CA ARG A 45 -6.11 3.20 4.26
C ARG A 45 -5.24 4.06 5.18
N ALA A 46 -5.66 4.26 6.43
CA ALA A 46 -4.91 5.00 7.42
C ALA A 46 -3.53 4.36 7.72
N ALA A 47 -3.46 3.04 7.81
CA ALA A 47 -2.20 2.33 8.02
C ALA A 47 -1.24 2.52 6.82
N ILE A 48 -1.73 2.49 5.58
CA ILE A 48 -0.91 2.77 4.38
C ILE A 48 -0.42 4.23 4.37
N GLN A 49 -1.25 5.19 4.77
CA GLN A 49 -0.84 6.59 4.90
C GLN A 49 0.25 6.77 5.96
N SER A 50 0.12 6.08 7.11
CA SER A 50 1.14 6.11 8.16
C SER A 50 2.48 5.56 7.68
N VAL A 51 2.48 4.48 6.89
CA VAL A 51 3.71 3.90 6.30
C VAL A 51 4.46 4.95 5.49
N VAL A 52 3.78 5.75 4.69
CA VAL A 52 4.44 6.75 3.83
C VAL A 52 4.77 8.06 4.53
N GLY A 53 4.05 8.42 5.59
CA GLY A 53 4.42 9.53 6.46
C GLY A 53 5.76 9.29 7.15
N VAL A 54 5.99 8.06 7.62
CA VAL A 54 7.21 7.68 8.36
C VAL A 54 8.33 7.22 7.43
N GLY A 55 8.03 6.39 6.44
CA GLY A 55 9.01 5.77 5.54
C GLY A 55 9.60 6.73 4.50
N GLU A 56 10.69 6.31 3.87
CA GLU A 56 11.26 7.00 2.72
C GLU A 56 10.89 6.28 1.43
N ALA A 57 10.52 7.06 0.42
CA ALA A 57 10.30 6.59 -0.93
C ALA A 57 11.63 6.51 -1.69
N VAL A 58 11.86 5.33 -2.28
CA VAL A 58 12.99 5.00 -3.16
C VAL A 58 12.45 4.73 -4.54
N GLU A 59 13.06 5.33 -5.56
CA GLU A 59 12.71 5.07 -6.95
C GLU A 59 13.04 3.62 -7.33
N ASP A 60 12.13 2.96 -8.03
CA ASP A 60 12.26 1.56 -8.44
C ASP A 60 12.44 1.43 -9.95
N ARG A 61 11.47 1.93 -10.72
CA ARG A 61 11.48 1.89 -12.19
C ARG A 61 10.61 3.00 -12.74
N ASN A 62 10.73 3.32 -14.02
CA ASN A 62 9.81 4.22 -14.70
C ASN A 62 9.24 3.58 -15.97
N ASN A 63 8.14 4.12 -16.47
CA ASN A 63 7.56 3.78 -17.76
C ASN A 63 6.81 4.99 -18.36
N GLU A 64 6.04 4.77 -19.42
CA GLU A 64 5.26 5.81 -20.09
C GLU A 64 4.27 6.55 -19.16
N TYR A 65 3.78 5.89 -18.10
CA TYR A 65 2.80 6.44 -17.16
C TYR A 65 3.44 7.25 -16.03
N GLY A 66 4.75 7.10 -15.78
CA GLY A 66 5.47 7.83 -14.73
C GLY A 66 6.52 7.00 -14.02
N VAL A 67 6.88 7.43 -12.81
CA VAL A 67 7.97 6.84 -12.01
C VAL A 67 7.37 6.06 -10.84
N PHE A 68 7.78 4.81 -10.68
CA PHE A 68 7.39 3.96 -9.57
C PHE A 68 8.33 4.18 -8.39
N TYR A 69 7.73 4.29 -7.22
CA TYR A 69 8.41 4.42 -5.95
C TYR A 69 7.99 3.30 -5.00
N GLN A 70 8.93 2.86 -4.19
CA GLN A 70 8.71 1.90 -3.12
C GLN A 70 8.94 2.57 -1.77
N VAL A 71 8.04 2.31 -0.81
CA VAL A 71 8.24 2.67 0.59
C VAL A 71 8.17 1.40 1.41
N VAL A 72 9.28 1.08 2.07
CA VAL A 72 9.35 0.00 3.07
C VAL A 72 8.86 0.55 4.39
N GLY A 73 7.96 -0.17 5.06
CA GLY A 73 7.50 0.22 6.38
C GLY A 73 6.64 -0.81 7.07
N GLU A 74 6.17 -0.43 8.24
CA GLU A 74 5.37 -1.26 9.12
C GLU A 74 3.89 -0.84 9.03
N LEU A 75 3.04 -1.81 8.71
CA LEU A 75 1.60 -1.63 8.64
C LEU A 75 1.01 -2.07 9.98
N VAL A 76 0.62 -1.08 10.80
CA VAL A 76 0.15 -1.29 12.18
C VAL A 76 -1.26 -1.86 12.17
N GLY A 77 -1.41 -3.09 12.66
CA GLY A 77 -2.69 -3.81 12.63
C GLY A 77 -3.70 -3.34 13.67
N THR A 78 -4.98 -3.50 13.35
CA THR A 78 -6.08 -3.22 14.30
C THR A 78 -6.17 -4.25 15.42
N ASN A 79 -5.48 -5.39 15.28
CA ASN A 79 -5.40 -6.45 16.27
C ASN A 79 -4.07 -6.45 17.06
N GLY A 80 -3.27 -5.38 16.93
CA GLY A 80 -1.94 -5.27 17.56
C GLY A 80 -0.83 -6.08 16.87
N THR A 81 -1.12 -6.77 15.77
CA THR A 81 -0.10 -7.45 14.95
C THR A 81 0.33 -6.53 13.81
N ASN A 82 1.63 -6.29 13.71
CA ASN A 82 2.18 -5.45 12.65
C ASN A 82 2.73 -6.28 11.49
N LEU A 83 2.64 -5.74 10.27
CA LEU A 83 3.14 -6.38 9.05
C LEU A 83 4.21 -5.53 8.38
N PHE A 84 5.37 -6.11 8.12
CA PHE A 84 6.39 -5.46 7.28
C PHE A 84 6.02 -5.58 5.81
N VAL A 85 5.90 -4.43 5.14
CA VAL A 85 5.43 -4.34 3.77
C VAL A 85 6.31 -3.44 2.92
N VAL A 86 6.21 -3.65 1.61
CA VAL A 86 6.63 -2.69 0.59
C VAL A 86 5.37 -2.14 -0.06
N THR A 87 5.13 -0.84 0.09
CA THR A 87 4.07 -0.14 -0.65
C THR A 87 4.64 0.40 -1.96
N ILE A 88 3.87 0.27 -3.04
CA ILE A 88 4.26 0.66 -4.39
C ILE A 88 3.38 1.82 -4.83
N TRP A 89 4.01 2.89 -5.26
CA TRP A 89 3.39 4.14 -5.66
C TRP A 89 3.82 4.50 -7.08
N LEU A 90 2.95 5.17 -7.82
CA LEU A 90 3.25 5.74 -9.13
C LEU A 90 3.15 7.26 -9.01
N GLN A 91 4.25 7.96 -9.23
CA GLN A 91 4.21 9.38 -9.53
C GLN A 91 3.79 9.53 -10.98
N ARG A 92 2.54 9.92 -11.20
CA ARG A 92 1.95 9.97 -12.54
C ARG A 92 2.58 11.08 -13.36
N ARG A 93 2.91 10.78 -14.62
CA ARG A 93 3.48 11.77 -15.54
C ARG A 93 2.49 12.88 -15.93
N ILE A 94 1.19 12.56 -15.95
CA ILE A 94 0.13 13.45 -16.42
C ILE A 94 -0.10 14.66 -15.51
N ASP A 95 0.13 14.52 -14.20
CA ASP A 95 -0.19 15.54 -13.20
C ASP A 95 0.78 15.59 -12.01
N GLY A 96 1.83 14.77 -12.03
CA GLY A 96 2.84 14.70 -10.97
C GLY A 96 2.34 14.09 -9.66
N LYS A 97 1.06 13.68 -9.57
CA LYS A 97 0.48 13.15 -8.34
C LYS A 97 0.93 11.73 -8.07
N PHE A 98 1.10 11.43 -6.79
CA PHE A 98 1.34 10.07 -6.34
C PHE A 98 0.03 9.30 -6.28
N GLN A 99 0.02 8.08 -6.82
CA GLN A 99 -1.08 7.16 -6.73
C GLN A 99 -0.61 5.81 -6.19
N PHE A 100 -1.32 5.29 -5.20
CA PHE A 100 -1.09 3.96 -4.68
C PHE A 100 -1.41 2.89 -5.73
N VAL A 101 -0.47 1.98 -5.96
CA VAL A 101 -0.60 0.89 -6.93
C VAL A 101 -0.99 -0.40 -6.22
N THR A 102 -0.20 -0.81 -5.23
CA THR A 102 -0.38 -2.03 -4.44
C THR A 102 0.60 -2.05 -3.27
N LEU A 103 0.43 -3.00 -2.35
CA LEU A 103 1.45 -3.41 -1.38
C LEU A 103 1.79 -4.89 -1.55
N LYS A 104 2.93 -5.31 -0.98
CA LYS A 104 3.36 -6.70 -0.85
C LYS A 104 4.11 -6.92 0.48
N PRO A 105 4.18 -8.15 1.00
CA PRO A 105 5.05 -8.46 2.14
C PRO A 105 6.51 -8.09 1.86
N LEU A 106 7.23 -7.62 2.87
CA LEU A 106 8.68 -7.34 2.74
C LEU A 106 9.50 -8.64 2.58
N LYS A 107 9.08 -9.72 3.27
CA LYS A 107 9.61 -11.07 3.09
C LYS A 107 8.48 -11.99 2.64
N GLU A 108 8.57 -12.47 1.40
CA GLU A 108 7.89 -13.69 1.00
C GLU A 108 8.76 -14.85 1.52
N ASN A 109 8.29 -15.54 2.57
CA ASN A 109 8.82 -16.83 2.97
C ASN A 109 8.20 -17.92 2.10
#